data_AF-A0A7S2LSP7-F1
#
_entry.id   AF-A0A7S2LSP7-F1
#
_cell.length_a   1.000
_cell.length_b   1.000
_cell.length_c   1.000
_cell.angle_alpha   90.00
_cell.angle_beta   90.00
_cell.angle_gamma   90.00
#
_symmetry.space_group_name_H-M   'P 1'
#
loop_
_entity.id
_entity.type
_entity.pdbx_description
1 polymer ?
#
loop_
_entity_poly.entity_id
_entity_poly.type
_entity_poly.pdbx_seq_one_letter_code
_entity_poly.pdbx_strand_id
1 'polypeptide(L)'
;KLESLSEECSYPPPHTHLIINSPSGQQACFSDPRRFGSVFVHGYNGQSPIDEDCISAFQELAPDALAASAQDSNSGIVNKFANQKKVIKAILLDQRQVISGVGNWVADEVLYRSRLHPDQSFLTVSEATKLVSEIHHVLSTAVKCLNDGEEQLPEQWLFHRRWRGGGSKGTNSKDFNGKTISFVKSGGRSSAIVPSLQKKVARKVMAADSETTECKKKKSTTKPRTSVKRRKR
;
A
#
# COMPACT_ATOMS: atom_id res chain seq x y z
N LYS A 1 19.43 -6.60 9.10
CA LYS A 1 20.07 -6.66 10.44
C LYS A 1 20.07 -8.13 10.85
N LEU A 2 21.22 -8.68 11.26
CA LEU A 2 21.28 -10.05 11.77
C LEU A 2 20.63 -10.04 13.15
N GLU A 3 19.62 -10.88 13.37
CA GLU A 3 19.03 -11.07 14.70
C GLU A 3 19.95 -12.02 15.48
N SER A 4 20.36 -11.60 16.68
CA SER A 4 21.02 -12.48 17.63
C SER A 4 19.99 -13.45 18.17
N LEU A 5 20.22 -14.75 17.99
CA LEU A 5 19.39 -15.77 18.63
C LEU A 5 19.52 -15.65 20.15
N SER A 6 18.40 -15.71 20.86
CA SER A 6 18.41 -15.82 22.32
C SER A 6 19.14 -17.08 22.76
N GLU A 7 19.75 -17.07 23.94
CA GLU A 7 20.52 -18.20 24.48
C GLU A 7 19.71 -19.50 24.61
N GLU A 8 18.38 -19.42 24.59
CA GLU A 8 17.46 -20.55 24.69
C GLU A 8 17.13 -21.23 23.35
N CYS A 9 17.57 -20.68 22.21
CA CYS A 9 17.29 -21.26 20.90
C CYS A 9 18.35 -22.30 20.49
N SER A 10 17.90 -23.46 19.99
CA SER A 10 18.80 -24.43 19.39
C SER A 10 19.48 -23.84 18.15
N TYR A 11 20.81 -23.87 18.11
CA TYR A 11 21.61 -23.45 16.96
C TYR A 11 22.17 -24.66 16.19
N PRO A 12 22.08 -24.71 14.84
CA PRO A 12 21.36 -23.77 13.98
C PRO A 12 19.84 -23.90 14.14
N PRO A 13 19.05 -22.85 13.86
CA PRO A 13 17.60 -22.93 13.92
C PRO A 13 17.05 -24.05 13.03
N PRO A 14 15.89 -24.66 13.39
CA PRO A 14 15.18 -25.56 12.49
C PRO A 14 14.96 -24.94 11.10
N HIS A 15 14.95 -25.79 10.07
CA HIS A 15 14.78 -25.38 8.67
C HIS A 15 15.87 -24.42 8.14
N THR A 16 17.07 -24.44 8.74
CA THR A 16 18.26 -23.81 8.16
C THR A 16 18.67 -24.52 6.87
N HIS A 17 18.82 -23.76 5.77
CA HIS A 17 19.26 -24.27 4.47
C HIS A 17 20.64 -23.77 4.05
N LEU A 18 21.13 -22.68 4.64
CA LEU A 18 22.46 -22.10 4.38
C LEU A 18 23.05 -21.54 5.67
N ILE A 19 24.35 -21.80 5.90
CA ILE A 19 25.13 -21.22 6.98
C ILE A 19 26.35 -20.51 6.36
N ILE A 20 26.54 -19.24 6.72
CA ILE A 20 27.68 -18.42 6.31
C ILE A 20 28.60 -18.27 7.52
N ASN A 21 29.84 -18.73 7.39
CA ASN A 21 30.85 -18.65 8.43
C ASN A 21 31.78 -17.46 8.17
N SER A 22 32.00 -16.63 9.18
CA SER A 22 33.03 -15.60 9.19
C SER A 22 34.36 -16.18 9.67
N PRO A 23 35.52 -15.72 9.15
CA PRO A 23 36.83 -16.04 9.71
C PRO A 23 36.98 -15.68 11.20
N SER A 24 36.19 -14.70 11.69
CA SER A 24 36.12 -14.33 13.11
C SER A 24 35.35 -15.32 13.99
N GLY A 25 34.86 -16.43 13.43
CA GLY A 25 34.07 -17.45 14.14
C GLY A 25 32.58 -17.13 14.26
N GLN A 26 32.12 -15.96 13.79
CA GLN A 26 30.70 -15.61 13.73
C GLN A 26 29.99 -16.40 12.62
N GLN A 27 28.72 -16.74 12.84
CA GLN A 27 27.92 -17.49 11.89
C GLN A 27 26.58 -16.81 11.64
N ALA A 28 26.14 -16.79 10.37
CA ALA A 28 24.80 -16.36 9.96
C ALA A 28 24.05 -17.52 9.30
N CYS A 29 22.80 -17.75 9.70
CA CYS A 29 21.95 -18.81 9.16
C CYS A 29 20.82 -18.23 8.32
N PHE A 30 20.48 -18.89 7.21
CA PHE A 30 19.26 -18.66 6.45
C PHE A 30 18.28 -19.80 6.73
N SER A 31 17.29 -19.53 7.59
CA SER A 31 16.19 -20.46 7.88
C SER A 31 14.94 -20.07 7.10
N ASP A 32 14.37 -21.04 6.38
CA ASP A 32 13.13 -20.85 5.63
C ASP A 32 12.26 -22.11 5.68
N PRO A 33 11.34 -22.22 6.66
CA PRO A 33 10.46 -23.37 6.78
C PRO A 33 9.58 -23.62 5.55
N ARG A 34 9.29 -22.58 4.76
CA ARG A 34 8.38 -22.66 3.60
C ARG A 34 9.11 -22.79 2.26
N ARG A 35 10.43 -22.60 2.24
CA ARG A 35 11.29 -22.68 1.05
C ARG A 35 10.81 -21.77 -0.09
N PHE A 36 10.41 -20.55 0.26
CA PHE A 36 10.00 -19.52 -0.70
C PHE A 36 11.10 -18.48 -0.98
N GLY A 37 12.05 -18.33 -0.06
CA GLY A 37 13.23 -17.50 -0.25
C GLY A 37 14.28 -18.23 -1.09
N SER A 38 15.08 -17.44 -1.78
CA SER A 38 16.16 -17.91 -2.64
C SER A 38 17.45 -17.18 -2.28
N VAL A 39 18.57 -17.88 -2.39
CA VAL A 39 19.90 -17.29 -2.26
C VAL A 39 20.60 -17.40 -3.60
N PHE A 40 21.07 -16.27 -4.12
CA PHE A 40 21.84 -16.20 -5.36
C PHE A 40 23.25 -15.75 -5.04
N VAL A 41 24.24 -16.44 -5.61
CA VAL A 41 25.65 -16.07 -5.49
C VAL A 41 26.07 -15.46 -6.82
N HIS A 42 26.46 -14.19 -6.80
CA HIS A 42 27.05 -13.52 -7.95
C HIS A 42 28.57 -13.44 -7.76
N GLY A 43 29.31 -13.72 -8.82
CA GLY A 43 30.77 -13.67 -8.79
C GLY A 43 31.28 -12.26 -8.53
N TYR A 44 32.14 -12.10 -7.53
CA TYR A 44 32.86 -10.86 -7.28
C TYR A 44 34.14 -10.83 -8.11
N ASN A 45 34.27 -9.86 -9.02
CA ASN A 45 35.42 -9.75 -9.92
C ASN A 45 36.59 -8.92 -9.35
N GLY A 46 36.54 -8.56 -8.06
CA GLY A 46 37.63 -7.84 -7.39
C GLY A 46 37.64 -6.32 -7.57
N GLN A 47 36.70 -5.73 -8.32
CA GLN A 47 36.79 -4.32 -8.73
C GLN A 47 35.82 -3.38 -8.01
N SER A 48 34.67 -3.87 -7.54
CA SER A 48 33.69 -3.08 -6.76
C SER A 48 32.68 -4.02 -6.08
N PRO A 49 32.09 -3.66 -4.93
CA PRO A 49 30.87 -4.30 -4.43
C PRO A 49 29.86 -4.47 -5.57
N ILE A 50 29.09 -5.58 -5.54
CA ILE A 50 28.08 -5.86 -6.55
C ILE A 50 27.14 -4.65 -6.65
N ASP A 51 27.11 -4.03 -7.82
CA ASP A 51 26.12 -3.01 -8.14
C ASP A 51 24.74 -3.70 -8.21
N GLU A 52 23.79 -3.24 -7.39
CA GLU A 52 22.43 -3.79 -7.35
C GLU A 52 21.75 -3.67 -8.73
N ASP A 53 22.12 -2.66 -9.52
CA ASP A 53 21.64 -2.45 -10.89
C ASP A 53 22.09 -3.57 -11.84
N CYS A 54 23.14 -4.33 -11.49
CA CYS A 54 23.59 -5.49 -12.26
C CYS A 54 22.79 -6.77 -11.94
N ILE A 55 21.93 -6.76 -10.93
CA ILE A 55 21.09 -7.91 -10.57
C ILE A 55 19.78 -7.81 -11.37
N SER A 56 19.63 -8.65 -12.38
CA SER A 56 18.46 -8.65 -13.28
C SER A 56 17.11 -8.71 -12.55
N ALA A 57 17.05 -9.42 -11.41
CA ALA A 57 15.85 -9.50 -10.59
C ALA A 57 15.40 -8.16 -9.99
N PHE A 58 16.31 -7.19 -9.83
CA PHE A 58 16.03 -5.88 -9.25
C PHE A 58 15.75 -4.81 -10.30
N GLN A 59 16.25 -4.97 -11.54
CA GLN A 59 16.03 -4.03 -12.64
C GLN A 59 14.55 -3.79 -12.98
N GLU A 60 13.70 -4.80 -12.74
CA GLU A 60 12.28 -4.73 -13.04
C GLU A 60 11.44 -4.15 -11.88
N LEU A 61 12.05 -3.84 -10.75
CA LEU A 61 11.35 -3.29 -9.59
C LEU A 61 11.05 -1.80 -9.78
N ALA A 62 9.86 -1.40 -9.33
CA ALA A 62 9.55 0.00 -9.17
C ALA A 62 10.36 0.61 -8.00
N PRO A 63 10.47 1.95 -7.91
CA PRO A 63 11.18 2.61 -6.82
C PRO A 63 10.72 2.14 -5.43
N ASP A 64 11.66 2.07 -4.47
CA ASP A 64 11.36 1.72 -3.09
C ASP A 64 10.25 2.61 -2.51
N ALA A 65 9.22 2.01 -1.92
CA ALA A 65 8.05 2.73 -1.47
C ALA A 65 8.34 3.79 -0.40
N LEU A 66 9.28 3.54 0.52
CA LEU A 66 9.59 4.47 1.59
C LEU A 66 10.33 5.69 1.04
N ALA A 67 11.37 5.47 0.24
CA ALA A 67 12.12 6.55 -0.40
C ALA A 67 11.26 7.35 -1.38
N ALA A 68 10.50 6.66 -2.22
CA ALA A 68 9.70 7.28 -3.27
C ALA A 68 8.55 8.12 -2.67
N SER A 69 7.88 7.63 -1.62
CA SER A 69 6.80 8.38 -0.95
C SER A 69 7.28 9.60 -0.15
N ALA A 70 8.54 9.62 0.29
CA ALA A 70 9.15 10.80 0.95
C ALA A 70 9.44 11.95 -0.03
N GLN A 71 9.72 11.62 -1.30
CA GLN A 71 10.29 12.53 -2.29
C GLN A 71 9.32 12.89 -3.42
N ASP A 72 8.00 12.73 -3.23
CA ASP A 72 7.00 13.00 -4.29
C ASP A 72 6.73 14.50 -4.54
N SER A 73 7.80 15.31 -4.58
CA SER A 73 7.77 16.75 -4.79
C SER A 73 7.13 17.16 -6.11
N ASN A 74 7.23 16.30 -7.14
CA ASN A 74 6.68 16.54 -8.48
C ASN A 74 5.36 15.79 -8.74
N SER A 75 4.68 15.25 -7.71
CA SER A 75 3.43 14.48 -7.83
C SER A 75 3.49 13.26 -8.77
N GLY A 76 4.68 12.73 -9.04
CA GLY A 76 4.88 11.63 -9.98
C GLY A 76 4.18 10.35 -9.52
N ILE A 77 4.30 10.01 -8.24
CA ILE A 77 3.69 8.80 -7.67
C ILE A 77 2.20 9.00 -7.45
N VAL A 78 1.81 10.16 -6.93
CA VAL A 78 0.40 10.57 -6.83
C VAL A 78 -0.32 10.41 -8.18
N ASN A 79 0.26 10.93 -9.26
CA ASN A 79 -0.32 10.84 -10.60
C ASN A 79 -0.39 9.39 -11.11
N LYS A 80 0.62 8.55 -10.81
CA LYS A 80 0.58 7.12 -11.15
C LYS A 80 -0.56 6.40 -10.42
N PHE A 81 -0.80 6.70 -9.15
CA PHE A 81 -1.93 6.12 -8.40
C PHE A 81 -3.28 6.66 -8.85
N ALA A 82 -3.41 7.95 -9.17
CA ALA A 82 -4.66 8.53 -9.64
C ALA A 82 -5.09 7.96 -11.00
N ASN A 83 -4.12 7.70 -11.89
CA ASN A 83 -4.36 7.24 -13.27
C ASN A 83 -4.33 5.71 -13.46
N GLN A 84 -4.24 4.95 -12.36
CA GLN A 84 -4.18 3.50 -12.40
C GLN A 84 -5.51 2.88 -12.92
N LYS A 85 -5.43 1.74 -13.62
CA LYS A 85 -6.60 1.06 -14.22
C LYS A 85 -7.05 -0.22 -13.50
N LYS A 86 -6.20 -0.78 -12.64
CA LYS A 86 -6.52 -1.99 -11.85
C LYS A 86 -7.27 -1.57 -10.57
N VAL A 87 -7.41 -2.48 -9.62
CA VAL A 87 -7.87 -2.12 -8.28
C VAL A 87 -6.68 -1.68 -7.43
N ILE A 88 -6.88 -0.72 -6.52
CA ILE A 88 -5.79 -0.07 -5.80
C ILE A 88 -4.94 -1.05 -4.99
N LYS A 89 -5.55 -2.07 -4.37
CA LYS A 89 -4.78 -3.09 -3.65
C LYS A 89 -3.90 -3.93 -4.59
N ALA A 90 -4.37 -4.22 -5.80
CA ALA A 90 -3.55 -4.95 -6.77
C ALA A 90 -2.34 -4.11 -7.20
N ILE A 91 -2.50 -2.79 -7.38
CA ILE A 91 -1.39 -1.87 -7.69
C ILE A 91 -0.38 -1.81 -6.54
N LEU A 92 -0.85 -1.70 -5.29
CA LEU A 92 0.04 -1.66 -4.12
C LEU A 92 0.88 -2.93 -3.95
N LEU A 93 0.37 -4.07 -4.40
CA LEU A 93 1.10 -5.35 -4.33
C LEU A 93 1.96 -5.63 -5.56
N ASP A 94 1.81 -4.83 -6.63
CA ASP A 94 2.56 -4.98 -7.88
C ASP A 94 3.91 -4.27 -7.75
N GLN A 95 4.95 -5.07 -7.45
CA GLN A 95 6.31 -4.59 -7.17
C GLN A 95 6.99 -3.89 -8.35
N ARG A 96 6.39 -3.90 -9.54
CA ARG A 96 6.98 -3.40 -10.79
C ARG A 96 6.29 -2.14 -11.32
N GLN A 97 5.12 -1.80 -10.79
CA GLN A 97 4.27 -0.81 -11.46
C GLN A 97 4.44 0.62 -10.96
N VAL A 98 4.33 0.83 -9.64
CA VAL A 98 4.34 2.19 -9.06
C VAL A 98 5.42 2.33 -7.99
N ILE A 99 5.44 1.39 -7.05
CA ILE A 99 6.39 1.30 -5.94
C ILE A 99 6.66 -0.17 -5.63
N SER A 100 7.78 -0.46 -4.98
CA SER A 100 8.14 -1.79 -4.46
C SER A 100 8.27 -1.78 -2.93
N GLY A 101 8.23 -2.96 -2.29
CA GLY A 101 8.37 -3.12 -0.83
C GLY A 101 7.05 -3.14 -0.06
N VAL A 102 5.90 -2.90 -0.71
CA VAL A 102 4.59 -2.99 -0.06
C VAL A 102 4.04 -4.41 -0.13
N GLY A 103 3.89 -5.02 1.05
CA GLY A 103 3.30 -6.36 1.23
C GLY A 103 1.81 -6.34 1.61
N ASN A 104 1.21 -7.53 1.77
CA ASN A 104 -0.24 -7.68 1.99
C ASN A 104 -0.75 -6.96 3.24
N TRP A 105 0.01 -7.00 4.34
CA TRP A 105 -0.43 -6.34 5.57
C TRP A 105 -0.28 -4.83 5.51
N VAL A 106 0.83 -4.34 4.95
CA VAL A 106 1.08 -2.91 4.74
C VAL A 106 0.01 -2.32 3.83
N ALA A 107 -0.33 -3.00 2.73
CA ALA A 107 -1.36 -2.54 1.81
C ALA A 107 -2.73 -2.36 2.50
N ASP A 108 -3.15 -3.31 3.34
CA ASP A 108 -4.42 -3.17 4.07
C ASP A 108 -4.35 -2.06 5.13
N GLU A 109 -3.23 -1.92 5.84
CA GLU A 109 -3.05 -0.85 6.83
C GLU A 109 -3.14 0.53 6.18
N VAL A 110 -2.41 0.73 5.08
CA VAL A 110 -2.42 1.96 4.29
C VAL A 110 -3.84 2.25 3.80
N LEU A 111 -4.52 1.28 3.18
CA LEU A 111 -5.87 1.47 2.67
C LEU A 111 -6.90 1.76 3.76
N TYR A 112 -6.77 1.12 4.92
CA TYR A 112 -7.60 1.38 6.10
C TYR A 112 -7.46 2.84 6.57
N ARG A 113 -6.22 3.33 6.69
CA ARG A 113 -5.91 4.70 7.11
C ARG A 113 -6.34 5.74 6.07
N SER A 114 -6.14 5.42 4.79
CA SER A 114 -6.61 6.25 3.68
C SER A 114 -8.13 6.25 3.54
N ARG A 115 -8.85 5.30 4.16
CA ARG A 115 -10.30 5.05 4.01
C ARG A 115 -10.71 4.65 2.59
N LEU A 116 -9.82 3.93 1.91
CA LEU A 116 -10.03 3.46 0.54
C LEU A 116 -10.43 1.98 0.54
N HIS A 117 -11.45 1.64 -0.23
CA HIS A 117 -11.79 0.23 -0.46
C HIS A 117 -10.71 -0.44 -1.34
N PRO A 118 -10.25 -1.67 -1.05
CA PRO A 118 -9.17 -2.32 -1.80
C PRO A 118 -9.51 -2.54 -3.29
N ASP A 119 -10.79 -2.74 -3.61
CA ASP A 119 -11.29 -2.84 -4.99
C ASP A 119 -11.58 -1.50 -5.68
N GLN A 120 -11.13 -0.38 -5.12
CA GLN A 120 -11.29 0.92 -5.76
C GLN A 120 -10.41 0.99 -7.00
N SER A 121 -11.00 1.27 -8.17
CA SER A 121 -10.30 1.31 -9.46
C SER A 121 -10.06 2.73 -9.99
N PHE A 122 -10.27 3.73 -9.15
CA PHE A 122 -10.11 5.14 -9.47
C PHE A 122 -9.86 5.90 -8.17
N LEU A 123 -8.92 6.84 -8.20
CA LEU A 123 -8.67 7.75 -7.10
C LEU A 123 -8.65 9.17 -7.66
N THR A 124 -9.23 10.10 -6.93
CA THR A 124 -8.91 11.52 -7.12
C THR A 124 -7.46 11.80 -6.78
N VAL A 125 -6.95 12.93 -7.25
CA VAL A 125 -5.62 13.42 -6.86
C VAL A 125 -5.53 13.55 -5.33
N SER A 126 -6.58 14.06 -4.66
CA SER A 126 -6.61 14.19 -3.20
C SER A 126 -6.53 12.83 -2.48
N GLU A 127 -7.30 11.83 -2.94
CA GLU A 127 -7.22 10.47 -2.39
C GLU A 127 -5.85 9.82 -2.64
N ALA A 128 -5.26 10.04 -3.82
CA ALA A 128 -3.93 9.55 -4.15
C ALA A 128 -2.83 10.24 -3.32
N THR A 129 -2.91 11.55 -3.09
CA THR A 129 -2.01 12.29 -2.20
C THR A 129 -2.11 11.76 -0.76
N LYS A 130 -3.33 11.54 -0.27
CA LYS A 130 -3.53 10.93 1.05
C LYS A 130 -2.94 9.52 1.10
N LEU A 131 -3.16 8.71 0.06
CA LEU A 131 -2.59 7.36 -0.03
C LEU A 131 -1.06 7.39 0.07
N VAL A 132 -0.38 8.25 -0.71
CA VAL A 132 1.09 8.36 -0.69
C VAL A 132 1.59 8.81 0.68
N SER A 133 0.92 9.77 1.33
CA SER A 133 1.26 10.19 2.69
C SER A 133 1.12 9.05 3.71
N GLU A 134 0.05 8.25 3.63
CA GLU A 134 -0.15 7.11 4.53
C GLU A 134 0.82 5.96 4.24
N ILE A 135 1.24 5.75 2.98
CA ILE A 135 2.32 4.81 2.63
C ILE A 135 3.60 5.19 3.37
N HIS A 136 4.01 6.45 3.24
CA HIS A 136 5.21 6.95 3.91
C HIS A 136 5.10 6.78 5.43
N HIS A 137 3.97 7.18 6.02
CA HIS A 137 3.76 7.10 7.46
C HIS A 137 3.82 5.65 7.98
N VAL A 138 3.12 4.71 7.33
CA VAL A 138 3.11 3.30 7.76
C VAL A 138 4.49 2.68 7.63
N LEU A 139 5.18 2.88 6.50
CA LEU A 139 6.51 2.31 6.29
C LEU A 139 7.55 2.90 7.24
N SER A 140 7.60 4.23 7.37
CA SER A 140 8.55 4.89 8.27
C SER A 140 8.33 4.48 9.73
N THR A 141 7.07 4.36 10.16
CA THR A 141 6.74 3.91 11.52
C THR A 141 7.15 2.46 11.73
N ALA A 142 6.83 1.57 10.79
CA ALA A 142 7.21 0.16 10.90
C ALA A 142 8.74 -0.03 10.96
N VAL A 143 9.48 0.67 10.10
CA VAL A 143 10.94 0.65 10.10
C VAL A 143 11.51 1.20 11.41
N LYS A 144 10.92 2.28 11.94
CA LYS A 144 11.33 2.85 13.22
C LYS A 144 11.13 1.87 14.38
N CYS A 145 9.94 1.28 14.53
CA CYS A 145 9.67 0.29 15.57
C CYS A 145 10.66 -0.87 15.53
N LEU A 146 10.94 -1.39 14.32
CA LEU A 146 11.91 -2.47 14.12
C LEU A 146 13.34 -2.06 14.48
N ASN A 147 13.74 -0.81 14.21
CA ASN A 147 15.07 -0.32 14.52
C ASN A 147 15.28 -0.07 16.02
N ASP A 148 14.26 0.47 16.68
CA ASP A 148 14.25 0.82 18.10
C ASP A 148 14.10 -0.43 19.00
N GLY A 149 13.93 -1.61 18.40
CA GLY A 149 13.73 -2.87 19.14
C GLY A 149 12.35 -2.95 19.79
N GLU A 150 11.39 -2.14 19.33
CA GLU A 150 10.01 -2.27 19.77
C GLU A 150 9.44 -3.57 19.22
N GLU A 151 9.08 -4.48 20.12
CA GLU A 151 8.50 -5.77 19.76
C GLU A 151 7.14 -5.64 19.04
N GLN A 152 6.51 -4.46 19.10
CA GLN A 152 5.13 -4.27 18.65
C GLN A 152 4.95 -2.97 17.88
N LEU A 153 4.30 -3.10 16.72
CA LEU A 153 3.76 -1.98 15.95
C LEU A 153 2.68 -1.24 16.77
N PRO A 154 2.32 0.02 16.44
CA PRO A 154 1.35 0.78 17.22
C PRO A 154 0.02 0.04 17.43
N GLU A 155 -0.50 0.07 18.65
CA GLU A 155 -1.66 -0.74 19.07
C GLU A 155 -2.91 -0.49 18.20
N GLN A 156 -3.07 0.74 17.72
CA GLN A 156 -4.20 1.18 16.90
C GLN A 156 -4.18 0.63 15.46
N TRP A 157 -3.11 -0.06 15.05
CA TRP A 157 -2.99 -0.59 13.70
C TRP A 157 -3.92 -1.78 13.46
N LEU A 158 -4.46 -1.84 12.25
CA LEU A 158 -5.22 -2.97 11.76
C LEU A 158 -4.39 -4.26 11.76
N PHE A 159 -3.06 -4.14 11.67
CA PHE A 159 -2.09 -5.24 11.81
C PHE A 159 -2.41 -6.20 12.97
N HIS A 160 -2.75 -5.70 14.16
CA HIS A 160 -2.98 -6.55 15.33
C HIS A 160 -4.29 -7.35 15.25
N ARG A 161 -5.24 -6.90 14.43
CA ARG A 161 -6.61 -7.42 14.38
C ARG A 161 -6.92 -8.19 13.08
N ARG A 162 -6.10 -8.02 12.03
CA ARG A 162 -6.27 -8.66 10.70
C ARG A 162 -5.97 -10.16 10.66
N TRP A 163 -5.31 -10.74 11.67
CA TRP A 163 -4.88 -12.14 11.63
C TRP A 163 -6.00 -13.11 12.05
N ARG A 164 -7.01 -12.60 12.76
CA ARG A 164 -8.14 -13.38 13.26
C ARG A 164 -9.25 -13.40 12.20
N GLY A 165 -9.25 -14.42 11.36
CA GLY A 165 -10.28 -14.60 10.32
C GLY A 165 -9.99 -15.62 9.22
N GLY A 166 -8.82 -16.26 9.21
CA GLY A 166 -8.43 -17.25 8.19
C GLY A 166 -8.98 -18.67 8.39
N GLY A 167 -9.66 -18.95 9.51
CA GLY A 167 -10.18 -20.27 9.82
C GLY A 167 -11.55 -20.17 10.49
N SER A 168 -12.48 -21.01 10.05
CA SER A 168 -13.86 -21.12 10.53
C SER A 168 -13.98 -21.10 12.06
N LYS A 169 -14.32 -19.93 12.64
CA LYS A 169 -15.09 -19.68 13.89
C LYS A 169 -14.78 -18.27 14.41
N GLY A 170 -15.70 -17.31 14.21
CA GLY A 170 -15.71 -16.04 14.95
C GLY A 170 -15.82 -14.79 14.08
N THR A 171 -17.03 -14.46 13.64
CA THR A 171 -17.42 -13.32 12.78
C THR A 171 -17.37 -11.93 13.44
N ASN A 172 -16.60 -11.72 14.52
CA ASN A 172 -16.62 -10.48 15.30
C ASN A 172 -15.23 -9.85 15.51
N SER A 173 -14.33 -9.93 14.53
CA SER A 173 -13.09 -9.13 14.61
C SER A 173 -13.45 -7.64 14.51
N LYS A 174 -12.88 -6.83 15.39
CA LYS A 174 -13.12 -5.39 15.47
C LYS A 174 -11.80 -4.64 15.36
N ASP A 175 -11.83 -3.48 14.71
CA ASP A 175 -10.71 -2.54 14.71
C ASP A 175 -10.50 -1.95 16.11
N PHE A 176 -9.46 -1.14 16.27
CA PHE A 176 -9.15 -0.46 17.53
C PHE A 176 -10.34 0.37 18.07
N ASN A 177 -11.18 0.90 17.18
CA ASN A 177 -12.34 1.73 17.52
C ASN A 177 -13.64 0.92 17.67
N GLY A 178 -13.57 -0.42 17.70
CA GLY A 178 -14.73 -1.28 17.86
C GLY A 178 -15.58 -1.49 16.60
N LYS A 179 -15.14 -1.04 15.43
CA LYS A 179 -15.85 -1.24 14.15
C LYS A 179 -15.54 -2.63 13.59
N THR A 180 -16.53 -3.28 13.01
CA THR A 180 -16.39 -4.63 12.46
C THR A 180 -15.40 -4.68 11.30
N ILE A 181 -14.48 -5.64 11.37
CA ILE A 181 -13.57 -6.02 10.28
C ILE A 181 -14.23 -7.13 9.47
N SER A 182 -14.24 -6.99 8.15
CA SER A 182 -14.61 -8.07 7.23
C SER A 182 -13.42 -8.43 6.34
N PHE A 183 -13.47 -9.64 5.77
CA PHE A 183 -12.44 -10.11 4.86
C PHE A 183 -12.99 -10.23 3.45
N VAL A 184 -12.32 -9.60 2.50
CA VAL A 184 -12.63 -9.67 1.07
C VAL A 184 -11.42 -10.18 0.30
N LYS A 185 -11.64 -10.81 -0.86
CA LYS A 185 -10.56 -11.15 -1.79
C LYS A 185 -10.37 -9.98 -2.75
N SER A 186 -9.18 -9.39 -2.76
CA SER A 186 -8.82 -8.29 -3.66
C SER A 186 -7.37 -8.48 -4.13
N GLY A 187 -7.13 -8.29 -5.44
CA GLY A 187 -5.82 -8.58 -6.04
C GLY A 187 -5.35 -10.03 -5.83
N GLY A 188 -6.28 -10.99 -5.74
CA GLY A 188 -5.97 -12.40 -5.48
C GLY A 188 -5.53 -12.73 -4.05
N ARG A 189 -5.54 -11.75 -3.12
CA ARG A 189 -5.14 -11.93 -1.72
C ARG A 189 -6.28 -11.61 -0.76
N SER A 190 -6.26 -12.22 0.42
CA SER A 190 -7.18 -11.88 1.51
C SER A 190 -6.87 -10.48 2.05
N SER A 191 -7.92 -9.68 2.20
CA SER A 191 -7.85 -8.26 2.58
C SER A 191 -8.75 -8.03 3.78
N ALA A 192 -8.18 -7.52 4.87
CA ALA A 192 -8.97 -7.05 6.00
C ALA A 192 -9.45 -5.63 5.71
N ILE A 193 -10.77 -5.40 5.81
CA ILE A 193 -11.37 -4.09 5.61
C ILE A 193 -12.31 -3.75 6.75
N VAL A 194 -12.54 -2.46 6.98
CA VAL A 194 -13.61 -1.96 7.84
C VAL A 194 -14.69 -1.32 6.95
N PRO A 195 -15.78 -2.04 6.61
CA PRO A 195 -16.75 -1.60 5.59
C PRO A 195 -17.41 -0.26 5.89
N SER A 196 -17.53 0.11 7.16
CA SER A 196 -18.08 1.41 7.57
C SER A 196 -17.16 2.59 7.22
N LEU A 197 -15.85 2.35 7.08
CA LEU A 197 -14.85 3.35 6.73
C LEU A 197 -14.43 3.28 5.26
N GLN A 198 -14.26 2.07 4.72
CA GLN A 198 -13.74 1.83 3.39
C GLN A 198 -14.88 1.51 2.42
N LYS A 199 -15.60 2.54 1.96
CA LYS A 199 -16.71 2.38 1.01
C LYS A 199 -16.18 2.33 -0.42
N LYS A 200 -16.69 1.40 -1.22
CA LYS A 200 -16.39 1.36 -2.66
C LYS A 200 -17.20 2.45 -3.37
N VAL A 201 -16.54 3.32 -4.11
CA VAL A 201 -17.20 4.41 -4.85
C VAL A 201 -17.29 4.04 -6.32
N ALA A 202 -18.49 4.17 -6.90
CA ALA A 202 -18.67 4.01 -8.33
C ALA A 202 -18.23 5.28 -9.07
N ARG A 203 -17.56 5.11 -10.22
CA ARG A 203 -17.00 6.21 -11.04
C ARG A 203 -18.00 7.32 -11.41
N LYS A 204 -19.32 7.07 -11.34
CA LYS A 204 -20.38 8.05 -11.63
C LYS A 204 -20.62 9.11 -10.55
N VAL A 205 -20.21 8.88 -9.30
CA VAL A 205 -20.65 9.71 -8.16
C VAL A 205 -19.84 11.01 -8.01
N MET A 206 -18.63 11.10 -8.58
CA MET A 206 -17.73 12.24 -8.34
C MET A 206 -17.95 13.47 -9.23
N ALA A 207 -18.73 13.35 -10.32
CA ALA A 207 -19.04 14.51 -11.16
C ALA A 207 -20.03 15.49 -10.48
N ALA A 208 -20.71 15.06 -9.41
CA ALA A 208 -21.72 15.87 -8.72
C ALA A 208 -21.16 16.71 -7.55
N ASP A 209 -20.01 16.32 -6.97
CA ASP A 209 -19.46 16.99 -5.78
C ASP A 209 -18.53 18.18 -6.10
N SER A 210 -18.31 18.48 -7.39
CA SER A 210 -17.52 19.64 -7.84
C SER A 210 -18.36 20.87 -8.22
N GLU A 211 -19.70 20.80 -8.17
CA GLU A 211 -20.59 21.90 -8.57
C GLU A 211 -21.49 22.43 -7.43
N THR A 212 -20.94 22.71 -6.25
CA THR A 212 -21.65 23.60 -5.30
C THR A 212 -20.70 24.43 -4.45
N THR A 213 -20.19 25.54 -5.00
CA THR A 213 -19.84 26.73 -4.19
C THR A 213 -19.97 28.00 -5.05
N GLU A 214 -21.06 28.73 -4.80
CA GLU A 214 -21.35 30.16 -5.11
C GLU A 214 -21.35 30.65 -6.58
N CYS A 215 -22.25 31.52 -7.04
CA CYS A 215 -22.87 32.66 -6.36
C CYS A 215 -24.22 33.05 -7.01
N LYS A 216 -25.24 33.27 -6.18
CA LYS A 216 -26.50 33.94 -6.55
C LYS A 216 -26.25 35.43 -6.75
N LYS A 217 -26.59 35.99 -7.92
CA LYS A 217 -27.02 37.40 -8.06
C LYS A 217 -28.31 37.51 -8.88
N LYS A 218 -29.07 38.54 -8.51
CA LYS A 218 -30.53 38.69 -8.58
C LYS A 218 -31.12 38.90 -9.98
N LYS A 219 -32.39 38.53 -10.12
CA LYS A 219 -33.34 38.88 -11.19
C LYS A 219 -33.47 40.39 -11.38
N SER A 220 -33.59 40.84 -12.63
CA SER A 220 -34.53 41.90 -13.01
C SER A 220 -35.04 41.69 -14.44
N THR A 221 -36.37 41.78 -14.55
CA THR A 221 -37.26 42.01 -15.70
C THR A 221 -36.61 42.69 -16.92
N THR A 222 -36.99 42.40 -18.18
CA THR A 222 -38.20 42.93 -18.85
C THR A 222 -38.38 42.28 -20.25
N LYS A 223 -39.62 41.96 -20.67
CA LYS A 223 -39.98 41.63 -22.07
C LYS A 223 -40.04 42.92 -22.92
N PRO A 224 -39.90 42.86 -24.25
CA PRO A 224 -41.14 42.81 -25.05
C PRO A 224 -41.10 41.85 -26.24
N ARG A 225 -42.32 41.46 -26.65
CA ARG A 225 -42.68 40.77 -27.89
C ARG A 225 -42.37 41.65 -29.10
N THR A 226 -41.93 41.04 -30.20
CA THR A 226 -42.43 41.39 -31.53
C THR A 226 -42.42 40.16 -32.44
N SER A 227 -43.61 39.85 -32.94
CA SER A 227 -43.92 38.90 -34.00
C SER A 227 -43.64 39.51 -35.37
N VAL A 228 -42.94 38.83 -36.26
CA VAL A 228 -43.08 39.04 -37.71
C VAL A 228 -43.12 37.69 -38.43
N LYS A 229 -44.11 37.61 -39.32
CA LYS A 229 -44.61 36.49 -40.12
C LYS A 229 -44.03 36.59 -41.54
N ARG A 230 -44.11 35.45 -42.29
CA ARG A 230 -44.02 35.28 -43.77
C ARG A 230 -42.59 35.13 -44.33
N ARG A 231 -42.32 34.34 -45.38
CA ARG A 231 -43.16 33.55 -46.33
C ARG A 231 -42.27 32.54 -47.06
N LYS A 232 -42.90 31.46 -47.56
CA LYS A 232 -42.42 30.52 -48.58
C LYS A 232 -41.72 31.18 -49.77
N ARG A 233 -40.63 30.56 -50.23
CA ARG A 233 -40.52 29.94 -51.55
C ARG A 233 -39.48 28.84 -51.50
#